data_AF-A0A7X0IPQ5-F1
#
_entry.id   AF-A0A7X0IPQ5-F1
#
_cell.length_a   1.000
_cell.length_b   1.000
_cell.length_c   1.000
_cell.angle_alpha   90.00
_cell.angle_beta   90.00
_cell.angle_gamma   90.00
#
_symmetry.space_group_name_H-M   'P 1'
#
loop_
_entity.id
_entity.type
_entity.pdbx_description
1 polymer ?
#
loop_
_entity_poly.entity_id
_entity_poly.type
_entity_poly.pdbx_seq_one_letter_code
_entity_poly.pdbx_strand_id
1 'polypeptide(L)'
;MLTTHRDCKHHVKRNAIPSLGEIEGRVAVLEIVAQSALIHVFDEGEVDIDAAFLSQMRRALHRKCKELKLDGEDTASALSYAEELIEAAVNSSHPIHQ
;
A
#
# COMPACT_ATOMS: atom_id res chain seq x y z
N MET A 1 -20.04 10.81 29.83
CA MET A 1 -19.04 9.87 29.26
C MET A 1 -19.20 8.55 30.01
N LEU A 2 -19.76 7.51 29.37
CA LEU A 2 -19.91 6.19 29.99
C LEU A 2 -18.59 5.43 29.84
N THR A 3 -17.75 5.49 30.86
CA THR A 3 -16.65 4.54 31.01
C THR A 3 -17.22 3.22 31.51
N THR A 4 -16.96 2.13 30.77
CA THR A 4 -17.34 0.79 31.21
C THR A 4 -16.12 0.10 31.82
N HIS A 5 -16.37 -0.81 32.76
CA HIS A 5 -15.39 -1.53 33.59
C HIS A 5 -14.28 -2.28 32.79
N ARG A 6 -14.36 -2.30 31.46
CA ARG A 6 -13.37 -2.90 30.57
C ARG A 6 -12.06 -2.11 30.51
N ASP A 7 -12.06 -0.82 30.84
CA ASP A 7 -10.87 0.04 30.77
C ASP A 7 -9.90 -0.17 31.94
N CYS A 8 -10.32 -0.87 33.00
CA CYS A 8 -9.54 -0.99 34.24
C CYS A 8 -8.69 -2.26 34.35
N LYS A 9 -8.73 -3.19 33.39
CA LYS A 9 -7.91 -4.43 33.46
C LYS A 9 -6.68 -4.33 32.58
N HIS A 10 -5.67 -3.67 33.15
CA HIS A 10 -4.29 -3.69 32.71
C HIS A 10 -3.69 -5.08 33.00
N HIS A 11 -3.74 -6.01 32.05
CA HIS A 11 -2.79 -7.12 31.89
C HIS A 11 -3.11 -7.93 30.61
N VAL A 12 -2.25 -7.78 29.59
CA VAL A 12 -1.90 -8.78 28.56
C VAL A 12 -3.07 -9.50 27.86
N LYS A 13 -3.93 -8.76 27.18
CA LYS A 13 -4.67 -9.27 26.00
C LYS A 13 -4.65 -8.18 24.94
N ARG A 14 -4.00 -8.46 23.80
CA ARG A 14 -4.08 -7.63 22.58
C ARG A 14 -5.53 -7.17 22.43
N ASN A 15 -5.74 -5.86 22.35
CA ASN A 15 -7.06 -5.32 22.08
C ASN A 15 -7.61 -6.04 20.84
N ALA A 16 -8.87 -6.47 20.89
CA ALA A 16 -9.52 -7.11 19.73
C ALA A 16 -9.58 -6.16 18.52
N ILE A 17 -9.43 -4.86 18.77
CA ILE A 17 -9.33 -3.79 17.77
C ILE A 17 -7.89 -3.26 17.82
N PRO A 18 -7.14 -3.27 16.71
CA PRO A 18 -5.81 -2.70 16.65
C PRO A 18 -5.88 -1.18 16.91
N SER A 19 -4.86 -0.66 17.57
CA SER A 19 -4.62 0.79 17.66
C SER A 19 -4.31 1.38 16.29
N LEU A 20 -4.48 2.71 16.15
CA LEU A 20 -4.12 3.42 14.92
C LEU A 20 -2.65 3.19 14.54
N GLY A 21 -1.73 3.27 15.50
CA GLY A 21 -0.31 2.99 15.26
C GLY A 21 -0.03 1.55 14.82
N GLU A 22 -0.81 0.56 15.28
CA GLU A 22 -0.71 -0.82 14.76
C GLU A 22 -1.22 -0.95 13.32
N ILE A 23 -2.18 -0.12 12.90
CA ILE A 23 -2.66 -0.08 11.51
C ILE A 23 -1.61 0.61 10.63
N GLU A 24 -1.14 1.79 11.04
CA GLU A 24 -0.10 2.55 10.33
C GLU A 24 1.17 1.71 10.14
N GLY A 25 1.63 1.03 11.19
CA GLY A 25 2.78 0.13 11.09
C GLY A 25 2.58 -1.02 10.10
N ARG A 26 1.38 -1.58 9.99
CA ARG A 26 1.08 -2.63 9.00
C ARG A 26 1.05 -2.08 7.58
N VAL A 27 0.51 -0.88 7.38
CA VAL A 27 0.50 -0.21 6.07
C VAL A 27 1.93 0.09 5.62
N ALA A 28 2.77 0.63 6.51
CA ALA A 28 4.17 0.92 6.21
C ALA A 28 4.97 -0.35 5.83
N VAL A 29 4.72 -1.48 6.50
CA VAL A 29 5.34 -2.75 6.12
C VAL A 29 4.91 -3.19 4.72
N LEU A 30 3.61 -3.07 4.39
CA LEU A 30 3.11 -3.41 3.06
C LEU A 30 3.72 -2.51 1.98
N GLU A 31 3.89 -1.22 2.27
CA GLU A 31 4.56 -0.26 1.38
C GLU A 31 6.01 -0.67 1.12
N ILE A 32 6.81 -0.90 2.16
CA ILE A 32 8.22 -1.31 2.02
C ILE A 32 8.35 -2.63 1.25
N VAL A 33 7.49 -3.62 1.54
CA VAL A 33 7.49 -4.91 0.84
C VAL A 33 7.16 -4.73 -0.64
N ALA A 34 6.14 -3.91 -0.95
CA ALA A 34 5.77 -3.63 -2.34
C ALA A 34 6.89 -2.91 -3.09
N GLN A 35 7.49 -1.87 -2.50
CA GLN A 35 8.63 -1.16 -3.10
C GLN A 35 9.81 -2.08 -3.33
N SER A 36 10.19 -2.90 -2.34
CA SER A 36 11.34 -3.82 -2.47
C SER A 36 11.11 -4.84 -3.59
N ALA A 37 9.90 -5.39 -3.69
CA ALA A 37 9.55 -6.34 -4.74
C ALA A 37 9.58 -5.68 -6.12
N LEU A 38 9.05 -4.45 -6.24
CA LEU A 38 9.09 -3.68 -7.49
C LEU A 38 10.53 -3.34 -7.90
N ILE A 39 11.35 -2.84 -6.96
CA ILE A 39 12.76 -2.54 -7.18
C ILE A 39 13.50 -3.77 -7.70
N HIS A 40 13.31 -4.93 -7.06
CA HIS A 40 13.94 -6.17 -7.50
C HIS A 40 13.50 -6.59 -8.91
N VAL A 41 12.20 -6.45 -9.23
CA VAL A 41 11.68 -6.72 -10.58
C VAL A 41 12.28 -5.76 -11.62
N PHE A 42 12.50 -4.49 -11.25
CA PHE A 42 13.07 -3.48 -12.14
C PHE A 42 14.59 -3.61 -12.30
N ASP A 43 15.30 -4.06 -11.26
CA ASP A 43 16.75 -4.25 -11.26
C ASP A 43 17.16 -5.55 -11.95
N GLU A 44 16.40 -6.63 -11.77
CA GLU A 44 16.71 -7.94 -12.35
C GLU A 44 16.04 -8.22 -13.70
N GLY A 45 15.02 -7.45 -14.09
CA GLY A 45 14.16 -7.73 -15.24
C GLY A 45 14.31 -6.77 -16.41
N GLU A 46 14.18 -7.27 -17.64
CA GLU A 46 13.82 -6.49 -18.85
C GLU A 46 12.35 -5.97 -18.79
N VAL A 47 11.84 -5.62 -17.61
CA VAL A 47 10.50 -5.05 -17.50
C VAL A 47 10.62 -3.58 -17.89
N ASP A 48 10.48 -3.31 -19.19
CA ASP A 48 10.23 -1.97 -19.66
C ASP A 48 8.85 -1.55 -19.11
N ILE A 49 8.86 -0.65 -18.12
CA ILE A 49 7.64 -0.11 -17.55
C ILE A 49 7.06 0.88 -18.55
N ASP A 50 6.43 0.31 -19.56
CA ASP A 50 5.79 1.06 -20.61
C ASP A 50 4.37 1.48 -20.19
N ALA A 51 3.79 2.35 -21.02
CA ALA A 51 2.42 2.78 -20.84
C ALA A 51 1.41 1.62 -20.87
N ALA A 52 1.73 0.49 -21.50
CA ALA A 52 0.84 -0.66 -21.59
C ALA A 52 0.79 -1.46 -20.27
N PHE A 53 1.93 -1.64 -19.60
CA PHE A 53 2.02 -2.25 -18.28
C PHE A 53 1.27 -1.42 -17.24
N LEU A 54 1.56 -0.12 -17.16
CA LEU A 54 0.85 0.81 -16.26
C LEU A 54 -0.65 0.79 -16.51
N SER A 55 -1.07 0.76 -17.79
CA SER A 55 -2.47 0.69 -18.17
C SER A 55 -3.13 -0.65 -17.76
N GLN A 56 -2.44 -1.78 -17.88
CA GLN A 56 -2.92 -3.09 -17.41
C GLN A 56 -3.14 -3.10 -15.90
N MET A 57 -2.16 -2.60 -15.17
CA MET A 57 -2.22 -2.55 -13.73
C MET A 57 -3.30 -1.59 -13.23
N ARG A 58 -3.44 -0.40 -13.85
CA ARG A 58 -4.54 0.53 -13.57
C ARG A 58 -5.91 -0.14 -13.78
N ARG A 59 -6.06 -0.93 -14.86
CA ARG A 59 -7.29 -1.72 -15.08
C ARG A 59 -7.49 -2.78 -14.00
N ALA A 60 -6.43 -3.45 -13.56
CA ALA A 60 -6.51 -4.47 -12.50
C ALA A 60 -6.91 -3.85 -11.16
N LEU A 61 -6.29 -2.74 -10.77
CA LEU A 61 -6.65 -1.95 -9.59
C LEU A 61 -8.10 -1.48 -9.66
N HIS A 62 -8.53 -0.91 -10.78
CA HIS A 62 -9.91 -0.43 -10.92
C HIS A 62 -10.94 -1.58 -10.79
N ARG A 63 -10.64 -2.77 -11.32
CA ARG A 63 -11.47 -3.96 -11.09
C ARG A 63 -11.49 -4.32 -9.60
N LYS A 64 -10.32 -4.26 -8.93
CA LYS A 64 -10.22 -4.59 -7.51
C LYS A 64 -10.96 -3.62 -6.61
N CYS A 65 -10.83 -2.30 -6.84
CA CYS A 65 -11.58 -1.27 -6.12
C CYS A 65 -13.08 -1.48 -6.28
N LYS A 66 -13.54 -1.85 -7.49
CA LYS A 66 -14.95 -2.20 -7.73
C LYS A 66 -15.40 -3.44 -6.94
N GLU A 67 -14.59 -4.49 -6.87
CA GLU A 67 -14.87 -5.68 -6.04
C GLU A 67 -14.99 -5.31 -4.55
N LEU A 68 -14.14 -4.40 -4.09
CA LEU A 68 -14.14 -3.88 -2.73
C LEU A 68 -15.26 -2.87 -2.46
N LYS A 69 -16.03 -2.50 -3.49
CA LYS A 69 -17.11 -1.50 -3.44
C LYS A 69 -16.64 -0.14 -2.91
N LEU A 70 -15.40 0.24 -3.24
CA LEU A 70 -14.91 1.59 -3.00
C LEU A 70 -15.72 2.57 -3.85
N ASP A 71 -15.97 3.75 -3.30
CA ASP A 71 -16.60 4.82 -4.06
C ASP A 71 -15.61 5.45 -5.06
N GLY A 72 -16.07 6.49 -5.77
CA GLY A 72 -15.25 7.16 -6.78
C GLY A 72 -14.04 7.87 -6.20
N GLU A 73 -14.16 8.47 -5.02
CA GLU A 73 -13.09 9.22 -4.36
C GLU A 73 -12.02 8.26 -3.80
N ASP A 74 -12.46 7.21 -3.10
CA ASP A 74 -11.58 6.16 -2.59
C ASP A 74 -10.88 5.40 -3.71
N THR A 75 -11.58 5.14 -4.82
CA THR A 75 -10.97 4.51 -6.00
C THR A 75 -9.91 5.42 -6.64
N ALA A 76 -10.20 6.72 -6.77
CA ALA A 76 -9.23 7.67 -7.33
C ALA A 76 -8.00 7.81 -6.44
N SER A 77 -8.20 7.89 -5.12
CA SER A 77 -7.10 7.94 -4.15
C SER A 77 -6.22 6.68 -4.22
N ALA A 78 -6.82 5.49 -4.28
CA ALA A 78 -6.09 4.23 -4.39
C ALA A 78 -5.28 4.12 -5.69
N LEU A 79 -5.82 4.63 -6.81
CA LEU A 79 -5.11 4.64 -8.09
C LEU A 79 -3.92 5.62 -8.06
N SER A 80 -4.08 6.82 -7.50
CA SER A 80 -2.98 7.80 -7.35
C SER A 80 -1.85 7.21 -6.52
N TYR A 81 -2.19 6.62 -5.37
CA TYR A 81 -1.21 6.00 -4.49
C TYR A 81 -0.42 4.88 -5.18
N ALA A 82 -1.09 4.05 -5.99
CA ALA A 82 -0.41 3.00 -6.73
C ALA A 82 0.57 3.54 -7.78
N GLU A 83 0.21 4.62 -8.48
CA GLU A 83 1.09 5.29 -9.45
C GLU A 83 2.31 5.90 -8.75
N GLU A 84 2.10 6.62 -7.64
CA GLU A 84 3.18 7.20 -6.80
C GLU A 84 4.15 6.14 -6.27
N LEU A 85 3.61 5.01 -5.78
CA LEU A 85 4.41 3.91 -5.24
C LEU A 85 5.35 3.31 -6.29
N ILE A 86 4.87 3.20 -7.53
CA ILE A 86 5.63 2.61 -8.63
C ILE A 86 6.68 3.58 -9.13
N GLU A 87 6.32 4.84 -9.30
CA GLU A 87 7.28 5.89 -9.64
C GLU A 87 8.42 5.94 -8.61
N ALA A 88 8.10 5.87 -7.31
CA ALA A 88 9.09 5.80 -6.25
C ALA A 88 10.02 4.58 -6.37
N ALA A 89 9.46 3.41 -6.69
CA ALA A 89 10.25 2.18 -6.89
C ALA A 89 11.13 2.24 -8.16
N VAL A 90 10.64 2.84 -9.25
CA VAL A 90 11.42 3.08 -10.48
C VAL A 90 12.60 4.00 -10.20
N ASN A 91 12.35 5.11 -9.51
CA ASN A 91 13.39 6.07 -9.15
C ASN A 91 14.43 5.45 -8.19
N SER A 92 14.02 4.49 -7.38
CA SER A 92 14.92 3.80 -6.43
C SER A 92 15.73 2.65 -7.06
N SER A 93 15.22 2.02 -8.13
CA SER A 93 15.87 0.92 -8.85
C SER A 93 16.89 1.40 -9.89
N HIS A 94 16.77 2.64 -10.37
CA HIS A 94 17.79 3.26 -11.20
C HIS A 94 18.68 4.14 -10.32
N PRO A 95 19.77 3.61 -9.72
CA PRO A 95 20.68 4.47 -9.00
C PRO A 95 21.19 5.53 -9.98
N ILE A 96 20.96 6.80 -9.65
CA ILE A 96 21.62 7.91 -10.32
C ILE A 96 23.12 7.64 -10.19
N HIS A 97 23.74 7.16 -11.26
CA HIS A 97 25.19 7.22 -11.40
C HIS A 97 25.57 8.71 -11.42
N GLN A 98 25.93 9.24 -10.26
CA GLN A 98 26.77 10.44 -10.10
C GLN A 98 28.06 10.06 -9.40
#